data_AF-A0A1V4ELE0-F1
#
_entry.id   AF-A0A1V4ELE0-F1
#
_cell.length_a   1.000
_cell.length_b   1.000
_cell.length_c   1.000
_cell.angle_alpha   90.00
_cell.angle_beta   90.00
_cell.angle_gamma   90.00
#
_symmetry.space_group_name_H-M   'P 1'
#
loop_
_entity.id
_entity.type
_entity.pdbx_description
1 polymer ?
#
loop_
_entity_poly.entity_id
_entity_poly.type
_entity_poly.pdbx_seq_one_letter_code
_entity_poly.pdbx_strand_id
1 'polypeptide(L)'
;MSEGLTGAQILDTPMPPNDADAATIRDYLIALLSLVWDHGEGFNGKRPFGNSSWQYELYAALARAGHIKATFDEDGYLDDVDDTKGRKLISEAIRALSGTASPEGPTSR
;
A
#
# COMPACT_ATOMS: atom_id res chain seq x y z
N MET A 1 -16.98 24.53 -19.20
CA MET A 1 -15.88 24.02 -18.34
C MET A 1 -15.48 22.70 -18.95
N SER A 2 -14.26 22.53 -19.44
CA SER A 2 -13.82 21.20 -19.85
C SER A 2 -13.79 20.35 -18.59
N GLU A 3 -14.57 19.28 -18.55
CA GLU A 3 -14.45 18.29 -17.49
C GLU A 3 -13.01 17.79 -17.48
N GLY A 4 -12.29 18.05 -16.38
CA GLY A 4 -10.91 17.60 -16.24
C GLY A 4 -10.86 16.07 -16.19
N LEU A 5 -9.70 15.51 -16.52
CA LEU A 5 -9.43 14.09 -16.33
C LEU A 5 -9.65 13.72 -14.85
N THR A 6 -10.28 12.58 -14.63
CA THR A 6 -10.42 11.99 -13.30
C THR A 6 -9.10 11.37 -12.84
N GLY A 7 -8.94 11.18 -11.53
CA GLY A 7 -7.76 10.49 -10.98
C GLY A 7 -7.56 9.09 -11.54
N ALA A 8 -8.65 8.34 -11.79
CA ALA A 8 -8.56 7.02 -12.41
C ALA A 8 -7.96 7.08 -13.83
N GLN A 9 -8.40 8.03 -14.65
CA GLN A 9 -7.85 8.24 -15.99
C GLN A 9 -6.36 8.64 -15.95
N ILE A 10 -5.94 9.41 -14.94
CA ILE A 10 -4.53 9.75 -14.75
C ILE A 10 -3.72 8.50 -14.37
N LEU A 11 -4.21 7.69 -13.44
CA LEU A 11 -3.54 6.45 -13.02
C LEU A 11 -3.32 5.48 -14.19
N ASP A 12 -4.26 5.42 -15.13
CA ASP A 12 -4.17 4.52 -16.28
C ASP A 12 -3.39 5.14 -17.47
N THR A 13 -2.77 6.30 -17.28
CA THR A 13 -1.92 6.93 -18.31
C THR A 13 -0.68 6.07 -18.57
N PRO A 14 -0.42 5.65 -19.82
CA PRO A 14 0.78 4.91 -20.18
C PRO A 14 2.06 5.72 -19.95
N MET A 15 3.11 5.05 -19.48
CA MET A 15 4.42 5.66 -19.31
C MET A 15 5.39 5.22 -20.41
N PRO A 16 6.28 6.11 -20.87
CA PRO A 16 7.45 5.68 -21.64
C PRO A 16 8.38 4.82 -20.76
N PRO A 17 9.42 4.19 -21.33
CA PRO A 17 10.44 3.47 -20.55
C PRO A 17 10.96 4.32 -19.38
N ASN A 18 11.05 3.72 -18.20
CA ASN A 18 11.40 4.37 -16.94
C ASN A 18 12.10 3.38 -16.00
N ASP A 19 12.76 3.90 -14.96
CA ASP A 19 13.60 3.10 -14.05
C ASP A 19 12.84 2.07 -13.21
N ALA A 20 11.50 2.18 -13.13
CA ALA A 20 10.65 1.23 -12.42
C ALA A 20 10.03 0.17 -13.35
N ASP A 21 10.37 0.19 -14.65
CA ASP A 21 9.76 -0.66 -15.69
C ASP A 21 8.21 -0.62 -15.70
N ALA A 22 7.64 0.50 -15.24
CA ALA A 22 6.20 0.65 -15.09
C ALA A 22 5.51 0.94 -16.43
N ALA A 23 4.42 0.22 -16.71
CA ALA A 23 3.62 0.44 -17.92
C ALA A 23 2.70 1.66 -17.81
N THR A 24 2.20 1.96 -16.60
CA THR A 24 1.31 3.09 -16.30
C THR A 24 1.75 3.86 -15.06
N ILE A 25 1.18 5.06 -14.85
CA ILE A 25 1.39 5.84 -13.61
C ILE A 25 0.98 5.01 -12.38
N ARG A 26 -0.10 4.23 -12.47
CA ARG A 26 -0.53 3.31 -11.41
C ARG A 26 0.56 2.33 -11.03
N ASP A 27 1.14 1.63 -12.01
CA ASP A 27 2.17 0.63 -11.77
C ASP A 27 3.41 1.25 -11.12
N TYR A 28 3.78 2.45 -11.57
CA TYR A 28 4.91 3.20 -11.00
C TYR A 28 4.67 3.54 -9.53
N LEU A 29 3.48 4.06 -9.19
CA LEU A 29 3.15 4.41 -7.81
C LEU A 29 3.05 3.18 -6.89
N ILE A 30 2.55 2.06 -7.39
CA ILE A 30 2.52 0.79 -6.66
C ILE A 30 3.95 0.28 -6.42
N ALA A 31 4.81 0.32 -7.44
CA ALA A 31 6.22 -0.07 -7.30
C ALA A 31 6.94 0.81 -6.28
N LEU A 32 6.75 2.13 -6.36
CA LEU A 32 7.32 3.09 -5.40
C LEU A 32 6.84 2.80 -3.97
N LEU A 33 5.53 2.64 -3.77
CA LEU A 33 4.97 2.35 -2.45
C LEU A 33 5.44 1.00 -1.91
N SER A 34 5.59 0.00 -2.78
CA SER A 34 6.14 -1.31 -2.41
C SER A 34 7.58 -1.18 -1.92
N LEU A 35 8.42 -0.41 -2.62
CA LEU A 35 9.81 -0.16 -2.19
C LEU A 35 9.87 0.61 -0.86
N VAL A 36 9.01 1.63 -0.67
CA VAL A 36 8.92 2.35 0.60
C VAL A 36 8.53 1.42 1.73
N TRP A 37 7.53 0.55 1.51
CA TRP A 37 7.12 -0.46 2.48
C TRP A 37 8.26 -1.44 2.79
N ASP A 38 8.94 -1.92 1.75
CA ASP A 38 9.92 -2.98 1.88
C ASP A 38 11.20 -2.51 2.59
N HIS A 39 11.67 -1.31 2.25
CA HIS A 39 12.90 -0.72 2.78
C HIS A 39 12.68 0.15 4.02
N GLY A 40 11.45 0.58 4.30
CA GLY A 40 11.11 1.39 5.47
C GLY A 40 11.97 2.65 5.57
N GLU A 41 12.60 2.86 6.72
CA GLU A 41 13.51 3.99 6.96
C GLU A 41 14.77 3.96 6.07
N GLY A 42 15.16 2.77 5.59
CA GLY A 42 16.28 2.59 4.67
C GLY A 42 16.01 3.08 3.24
N PHE A 43 14.76 3.41 2.90
CA PHE A 43 14.40 3.87 1.55
C PHE A 43 15.00 5.25 1.21
N ASN A 44 15.02 6.19 2.16
CA ASN A 44 15.58 7.53 1.93
C ASN A 44 16.19 8.17 3.21
N GLY A 45 16.46 7.39 4.26
CA GLY A 45 17.00 7.88 5.55
C GLY A 45 16.11 8.90 6.28
N LYS A 46 15.01 9.34 5.66
CA LYS A 46 13.98 10.23 6.19
C LYS A 46 12.74 9.40 6.48
N ARG A 47 12.21 9.57 7.69
CA ARG A 47 10.95 8.97 8.12
C ARG A 47 9.81 9.59 7.33
N PRO A 48 9.00 8.80 6.60
CA PRO A 48 7.89 9.32 5.79
C PRO A 48 6.95 10.26 6.58
N PHE A 49 6.79 10.00 7.88
CA PHE A 49 5.91 10.76 8.78
C PHE A 49 6.62 11.26 10.05
N GLY A 50 7.94 11.45 10.00
CA GLY A 50 8.71 11.99 11.14
C GLY A 50 8.93 11.04 12.33
N ASN A 51 8.14 9.98 12.45
CA ASN A 51 8.25 8.97 13.50
C ASN A 51 8.98 7.71 13.00
N SER A 52 9.84 7.16 13.86
CA SER A 52 10.34 5.80 13.65
C SER A 52 9.16 4.83 13.79
N SER A 53 9.21 3.68 13.12
CA SER A 53 8.21 2.61 13.32
C SER A 53 6.79 2.93 12.82
N TRP A 54 6.61 3.81 11.83
CA TRP A 54 5.30 4.12 11.22
C TRP A 54 4.54 2.86 10.73
N GLN A 55 5.24 1.79 10.38
CA GLN A 55 4.63 0.52 9.99
C GLN A 55 3.80 -0.11 11.12
N TYR A 56 4.13 0.19 12.39
CA TYR A 56 3.41 -0.33 13.55
C TYR A 56 2.01 0.26 13.67
N GLU A 57 1.73 1.42 13.09
CA GLU A 57 0.36 1.96 13.02
C GLU A 57 -0.54 1.05 12.16
N LEU A 58 0.00 0.55 11.05
CA LEU A 58 -0.70 -0.41 10.19
C LEU A 58 -0.84 -1.77 10.88
N TYR A 59 0.19 -2.22 11.62
CA TYR A 59 0.10 -3.46 12.39
C TYR A 59 -0.92 -3.36 13.52
N ALA A 60 -1.02 -2.21 14.19
CA ALA A 60 -2.02 -1.98 15.23
C ALA A 60 -3.43 -2.05 14.64
N ALA A 61 -3.65 -1.46 13.46
CA ALA A 61 -4.92 -1.58 12.75
C ALA A 61 -5.27 -3.04 12.39
N LEU A 62 -4.31 -3.79 11.83
CA LEU A 62 -4.48 -5.21 11.52
C LEU A 62 -4.77 -6.06 12.76
N ALA A 63 -4.07 -5.80 13.86
CA ALA A 63 -4.23 -6.53 15.12
C ALA A 63 -5.60 -6.24 15.76
N ARG A 64 -6.01 -4.97 15.82
CA ARG A 64 -7.33 -4.56 16.33
C ARG A 64 -8.48 -5.13 15.50
N ALA A 65 -8.28 -5.33 14.20
CA ALA A 65 -9.22 -6.01 13.32
C ALA A 65 -9.17 -7.55 13.42
N GLY A 66 -8.26 -8.12 14.21
CA GLY A 66 -8.10 -9.57 14.37
C GLY A 66 -7.39 -10.28 13.21
N HIS A 67 -6.74 -9.53 12.30
CA HIS A 67 -6.03 -10.11 11.16
C HIS A 67 -4.66 -10.68 11.54
N ILE A 68 -4.01 -10.14 12.57
CA ILE A 68 -2.74 -10.63 13.12
C ILE A 68 -2.80 -10.71 14.65
N LYS A 69 -1.90 -11.49 15.25
CA LYS A 69 -1.76 -11.56 16.71
C LYS A 69 -0.89 -10.41 17.20
N ALA A 70 -1.27 -9.82 18.32
CA ALA A 70 -0.48 -8.81 19.02
C ALA A 70 -0.90 -8.70 20.48
N THR A 71 -0.02 -8.12 21.30
CA THR A 71 -0.33 -7.59 22.63
C THR A 71 -0.23 -6.06 22.60
N PHE A 72 -0.96 -5.43 23.51
CA PHE A 72 -0.92 -3.99 23.71
C PHE A 72 -0.54 -3.70 25.16
N ASP A 73 0.19 -2.61 25.38
CA ASP A 73 0.52 -2.10 26.71
C ASP A 73 -0.68 -1.40 27.36
N GLU A 74 -0.47 -0.88 28.57
CA GLU A 74 -1.51 -0.20 29.35
C GLU A 74 -2.03 1.10 28.70
N ASP A 75 -1.24 1.69 27.80
CA ASP A 75 -1.57 2.91 27.05
C ASP A 75 -2.17 2.59 25.67
N GLY A 76 -2.28 1.30 25.30
CA GLY A 76 -2.89 0.84 24.06
C GLY A 76 -1.95 0.87 22.85
N TYR A 77 -0.64 0.98 23.05
CA TYR A 77 0.40 0.82 22.03
C TYR A 77 0.78 -0.65 21.87
N LEU A 78 1.32 -1.01 20.71
CA LEU A 78 1.79 -2.37 20.43
C LEU A 78 3.02 -2.70 21.30
N ASP A 79 2.94 -3.81 22.03
CA ASP A 79 4.01 -4.34 22.87
C ASP A 79 4.72 -5.52 22.16
N ASP A 80 3.95 -6.50 21.66
CA ASP A 80 4.42 -7.59 20.80
C ASP A 80 3.49 -7.78 19.59
N VAL A 81 4.03 -8.17 18.44
CA VAL A 81 3.26 -8.33 17.20
C VAL A 81 3.86 -9.33 16.23
N ASP A 82 3.01 -10.08 15.53
CA ASP A 82 3.38 -10.88 14.36
C ASP A 82 3.69 -9.97 13.16
N ASP A 83 4.86 -9.33 13.22
CA ASP A 83 5.37 -8.37 12.24
C ASP A 83 5.55 -8.99 10.85
N THR A 84 5.89 -10.27 10.78
CA THR A 84 6.09 -11.03 9.55
C THR A 84 4.76 -11.18 8.81
N LYS A 85 3.70 -11.57 9.53
CA LYS A 85 2.35 -11.62 8.94
C LYS A 85 1.83 -10.23 8.61
N GLY A 86 2.07 -9.25 9.47
CA GLY A 86 1.71 -7.85 9.24
C GLY A 86 2.34 -7.32 7.95
N ARG A 87 3.65 -7.49 7.78
CA ARG A 87 4.40 -7.12 6.58
C ARG A 87 3.79 -7.73 5.33
N LYS A 88 3.55 -9.04 5.36
CA LYS A 88 2.94 -9.78 4.24
C LYS A 88 1.57 -9.22 3.86
N LEU A 89 0.68 -9.01 4.83
CA LEU A 89 -0.68 -8.53 4.55
C LEU A 89 -0.69 -7.14 3.93
N ILE A 90 0.16 -6.22 4.40
CA ILE A 90 0.25 -4.89 3.81
C ILE A 90 0.88 -4.94 2.40
N SER A 91 1.89 -5.79 2.17
CA SER A 91 2.42 -6.01 0.81
C SER A 91 1.33 -6.50 -0.14
N GLU A 92 0.46 -7.43 0.28
CA GLU A 92 -0.68 -7.86 -0.55
C GLU A 92 -1.72 -6.74 -0.73
N ALA A 93 -1.97 -5.92 0.30
CA ALA A 93 -2.87 -4.77 0.18
C ALA A 93 -2.37 -3.72 -0.81
N ILE A 94 -1.06 -3.46 -0.85
CA ILE A 94 -0.43 -2.58 -1.84
C ILE A 94 -0.60 -3.15 -3.25
N ARG A 95 -0.38 -4.45 -3.45
CA ARG A 95 -0.62 -5.12 -4.74
C ARG A 95 -2.07 -5.01 -5.18
N ALA A 96 -3.02 -5.11 -4.26
CA ALA A 96 -4.45 -4.97 -4.57
C ALA A 96 -4.83 -3.59 -5.15
N LEU A 97 -3.99 -2.55 -4.99
CA LEU A 97 -4.20 -1.23 -5.61
C LEU A 97 -4.07 -1.26 -7.14
N SER A 98 -3.50 -2.32 -7.73
CA SER A 98 -3.48 -2.51 -9.19
C SER A 98 -4.88 -2.73 -9.77
N GLY A 99 -5.88 -2.95 -8.92
CA GLY A 99 -7.25 -3.26 -9.28
C GLY A 99 -7.48 -4.77 -9.31
N THR A 100 -8.51 -5.23 -8.60
CA THR A 100 -9.18 -6.47 -8.99
C THR A 100 -9.92 -6.18 -10.28
N ALA A 101 -9.63 -6.90 -11.36
CA ALA A 101 -10.56 -6.98 -12.47
C ALA A 101 -11.95 -7.32 -11.87
N SER A 102 -12.92 -6.44 -12.05
CA SER A 102 -14.30 -6.71 -11.67
C SER A 102 -14.76 -7.95 -12.46
N PRO A 103 -15.23 -9.04 -11.84
CA PRO A 103 -15.60 -10.26 -12.56
C PRO A 103 -16.98 -10.17 -13.23
N GLU A 104 -17.43 -8.99 -13.66
CA GLU A 104 -18.69 -8.84 -14.38
C GLU A 104 -18.51 -8.00 -15.65
N GLY A 105 -18.23 -8.70 -16.75
CA GLY A 105 -18.54 -8.20 -18.09
C GLY A 105 -20.06 -8.15 -18.31
N PRO A 106 -20.54 -7.37 -19.29
CA PRO A 106 -21.96 -7.21 -19.53
C PRO A 106 -22.58 -8.57 -19.89
N THR A 107 -23.54 -9.02 -19.09
CA THR A 107 -24.45 -10.09 -19.52
C THR A 107 -25.34 -9.51 -20.59
N SER A 108 -24.98 -9.71 -21.86
CA SER A 108 -25.85 -9.41 -22.98
C SER A 108 -27.13 -10.25 -22.88
N ARG A 109 -28.28 -9.56 -22.86
CA ARG A 109 -29.56 -10.09 -23.33
C ARG A 109 -29.96 -9.31 -24.56
#